data_AF-A0AAU4GKQ4-F1
#
_entry.id   AF-A0AAU4GKQ4-F1
#
_cell.length_a   1.000
_cell.length_b   1.000
_cell.length_c   1.000
_cell.angle_alpha   90.00
_cell.angle_beta   90.00
_cell.angle_gamma   90.00
#
_symmetry.space_group_name_H-M   'P 1'
#
loop_
_entity.id
_entity.type
_entity.pdbx_description
1 polymer ?
#
loop_
_entity_poly.entity_id
_entity_poly.type
_entity_poly.pdbx_seq_one_letter_code
_entity_poly.pdbx_strand_id
1 'polypeptide(L)'
;MPSKEFSCHDMIERACGAAGFVPEVAAEATDFAVLTALVAAGAGAALVPRMALPEAHGDVSLHPLASPVTRKVYALTRRGTARRPDVRAVLTRLCA
;
A
#
# COMPACT_ATOMS: atom_id res chain seq x y z
N MET A 1 4.55 -4.41 -19.00
CA MET A 1 3.49 -3.38 -18.89
C MET A 1 2.69 -3.74 -17.66
N PRO A 2 2.63 -2.92 -16.61
CA PRO A 2 1.91 -3.37 -15.43
C PRO A 2 0.41 -3.38 -15.74
N SER A 3 -0.17 -4.58 -15.77
CA SER A 3 -1.59 -4.87 -16.00
C SER A 3 -2.40 -4.68 -14.71
N LYS A 4 -3.74 -4.74 -14.85
CA LYS A 4 -4.82 -4.61 -13.85
C LYS A 4 -4.74 -5.45 -12.54
N GLU A 5 -3.56 -5.90 -12.10
CA GLU A 5 -3.39 -6.80 -10.95
C GLU A 5 -2.51 -6.21 -9.82
N PHE A 6 -2.40 -4.88 -9.73
CA PHE A 6 -1.81 -4.31 -8.51
C PHE A 6 -2.85 -4.35 -7.39
N SER A 7 -2.55 -5.10 -6.34
CA SER A 7 -3.48 -5.31 -5.20
C SER A 7 -4.01 -4.02 -4.57
N CYS A 8 -3.33 -2.89 -4.78
CA CYS A 8 -3.74 -1.60 -4.25
C CYS A 8 -4.93 -0.99 -5.01
N HIS A 9 -5.01 -1.15 -6.33
CA HIS A 9 -6.11 -0.56 -7.13
C HIS A 9 -7.45 -1.21 -6.76
N ASP A 10 -7.54 -2.54 -6.85
CA ASP A 10 -8.72 -3.31 -6.43
C ASP A 10 -9.09 -3.05 -4.97
N MET A 11 -8.10 -2.85 -4.09
CA MET A 11 -8.36 -2.53 -2.69
C MET A 11 -9.03 -1.17 -2.54
N ILE A 12 -8.58 -0.16 -3.30
CA ILE A 12 -9.17 1.18 -3.29
C ILE A 12 -10.62 1.11 -3.80
N GLU A 13 -10.85 0.46 -4.95
CA GLU A 13 -12.22 0.30 -5.49
C GLU A 13 -13.15 -0.40 -4.50
N ARG A 14 -12.69 -1.48 -3.86
CA ARG A 14 -13.47 -2.20 -2.84
C ARG A 14 -13.72 -1.34 -1.61
N ALA A 15 -12.72 -0.57 -1.16
CA ALA A 15 -12.86 0.30 0.01
C ALA A 15 -13.87 1.43 -0.25
N CYS A 16 -13.79 2.09 -1.41
CA CYS A 16 -14.75 3.10 -1.86
C CYS A 16 -16.15 2.50 -2.02
N GLY A 17 -16.26 1.33 -2.67
CA GLY A 17 -17.52 0.62 -2.85
C GLY A 17 -18.17 0.22 -1.52
N ALA A 18 -17.38 -0.26 -0.56
CA ALA A 18 -17.86 -0.56 0.80
C ALA A 18 -18.31 0.70 1.56
N ALA A 19 -17.75 1.87 1.22
CA ALA A 19 -18.19 3.17 1.72
C ALA A 19 -19.37 3.77 0.91
N GLY A 20 -19.83 3.09 -0.15
CA GLY A 20 -21.01 3.48 -0.92
C GLY A 20 -20.75 4.43 -2.09
N PHE A 21 -19.51 4.56 -2.57
CA PHE A 21 -19.19 5.43 -3.71
C PHE A 21 -18.17 4.81 -4.68
N VAL A 22 -18.12 5.35 -5.90
CA VAL A 22 -17.09 5.01 -6.92
C VAL A 22 -16.09 6.16 -6.97
N PRO A 23 -14.77 5.90 -6.89
CA PRO A 23 -13.78 6.97 -6.90
C PRO A 23 -13.67 7.61 -8.29
N GLU A 24 -13.52 8.93 -8.35
CA GLU A 24 -13.08 9.64 -9.55
C GLU A 24 -11.55 9.73 -9.55
N VAL A 25 -10.91 9.12 -10.55
CA VAL A 25 -9.45 8.98 -10.60
C VAL A 25 -8.83 10.20 -11.26
N ALA A 26 -8.26 11.10 -10.46
CA ALA A 26 -7.55 12.29 -10.96
C ALA A 26 -6.12 11.97 -11.48
N ALA A 27 -5.47 10.95 -10.90
CA ALA A 27 -4.13 10.51 -11.28
C ALA A 27 -3.86 9.07 -10.83
N GLU A 28 -2.97 8.38 -11.54
CA GLU A 28 -2.49 7.03 -11.19
C GLU A 28 -0.97 7.01 -11.07
N ALA A 29 -0.47 6.39 -10.02
CA ALA A 29 0.95 6.13 -9.82
C ALA A 29 1.16 4.84 -9.02
N THR A 30 2.27 4.15 -9.29
CA THR A 30 2.63 2.90 -8.60
C THR A 30 3.47 3.11 -7.35
N ASP A 31 3.91 4.35 -7.09
CA ASP A 31 4.78 4.72 -5.99
C ASP A 31 4.07 5.66 -5.00
N PHE A 32 4.13 5.33 -3.71
CA PHE A 32 3.43 6.09 -2.67
C PHE A 32 4.04 7.47 -2.39
N ALA A 33 5.32 7.68 -2.68
CA ALA A 33 5.94 9.01 -2.59
C ALA A 33 5.41 9.91 -3.70
N VAL A 34 5.25 9.38 -4.92
CA VAL A 34 4.62 10.11 -6.03
C VAL A 34 3.16 10.46 -5.70
N LEU A 35 2.38 9.52 -5.18
CA LEU A 35 1.00 9.79 -4.75
C LEU A 35 0.93 10.88 -3.67
N THR A 36 1.81 10.81 -2.66
CA THR A 36 1.88 11.82 -1.60
C THR A 36 2.25 13.20 -2.15
N ALA A 37 3.19 13.27 -3.10
CA ALA A 37 3.57 14.52 -3.76
C ALA A 37 2.43 15.12 -4.59
N LEU A 38 1.63 14.29 -5.28
CA LEU A 38 0.45 14.74 -6.00
C LEU A 38 -0.62 15.32 -5.06
N VAL A 39 -0.83 14.70 -3.89
CA VAL A 39 -1.71 15.23 -2.84
C VAL A 39 -1.19 16.57 -2.32
N ALA A 40 0.11 16.68 -2.04
CA ALA A 40 0.75 17.92 -1.61
C ALA A 40 0.61 19.04 -2.67
N ALA A 41 0.56 18.67 -3.95
CA ALA A 41 0.33 19.60 -5.06
C ALA A 41 -1.17 19.93 -5.30
N GLY A 42 -2.09 19.40 -4.48
CA GLY A 42 -3.52 19.69 -4.57
C GLY A 42 -4.29 18.86 -5.59
N ALA A 43 -3.74 17.75 -6.09
CA ALA A 43 -4.40 16.91 -7.08
C ALA A 43 -5.61 16.12 -6.53
N GLY A 44 -5.75 16.00 -5.20
CA GLY A 44 -6.84 15.28 -4.55
C GLY A 44 -6.41 14.62 -3.25
N ALA A 45 -6.93 13.43 -2.98
CA ALA A 45 -6.59 12.62 -1.81
C ALA A 45 -6.13 11.21 -2.25
N ALA A 46 -5.33 10.55 -1.41
CA ALA A 46 -4.82 9.22 -1.68
C ALA A 46 -4.93 8.30 -0.46
N LEU A 47 -5.19 7.01 -0.69
CA LEU A 47 -5.07 5.97 0.32
C LEU A 47 -3.63 5.43 0.32
N VAL A 48 -2.93 5.58 1.44
CA VAL A 48 -1.54 5.14 1.60
C VAL A 48 -1.41 4.15 2.77
N PRO A 49 -0.71 3.01 2.62
CA PRO A 49 -0.37 2.16 3.75
C PRO A 49 0.53 2.92 4.71
N ARG A 50 0.24 2.85 6.02
CA ARG A 50 1.04 3.53 7.06
C ARG A 50 2.55 3.27 6.94
N MET A 51 2.95 2.05 6.58
CA MET A 51 4.37 1.68 6.46
C MET A 51 5.06 2.23 5.20
N ALA A 52 4.31 2.75 4.24
CA ALA A 52 4.82 3.31 2.99
C ALA A 52 4.65 4.84 2.95
N LEU A 53 4.27 5.45 4.08
CA LEU A 53 4.20 6.89 4.21
C LEU A 53 5.64 7.44 4.17
N PRO A 54 5.97 8.37 3.25
CA PRO A 54 7.28 9.01 3.22
C PRO A 54 7.54 9.81 4.51
N GLU A 55 8.78 9.79 5.00
CA GLU A 55 9.18 10.61 6.15
C GLU A 55 8.92 12.10 5.89
N ALA A 56 9.26 12.57 4.69
CA ALA A 56 8.90 13.89 4.20
C ALA A 56 7.62 13.80 3.36
N HIS A 57 6.47 14.12 3.96
CA HIS A 57 5.18 14.18 3.27
C HIS A 57 4.65 15.61 3.08
N GLY A 58 5.49 16.63 3.28
CA GLY A 58 5.12 18.04 3.12
C GLY A 58 3.95 18.46 4.01
N ASP A 59 3.09 19.34 3.51
CA ASP A 59 1.91 19.87 4.22
C ASP A 59 0.66 18.95 4.10
N VAL A 60 0.85 17.64 3.88
CA VAL A 60 -0.26 16.69 3.76
C VAL A 60 -0.81 16.33 5.15
N SER A 61 -2.11 16.52 5.35
CA SER A 61 -2.80 16.04 6.55
C SER A 61 -3.13 14.56 6.46
N LEU A 62 -2.85 13.82 7.53
CA LEU A 62 -3.10 12.38 7.61
C LEU A 62 -4.37 12.10 8.39
N HIS A 63 -5.29 11.34 7.78
CA HIS A 63 -6.55 10.97 8.39
C HIS A 63 -6.70 9.44 8.46
N PRO A 64 -7.01 8.87 9.63
CA PRO A 64 -7.36 7.46 9.72
C PRO A 64 -8.69 7.19 9.01
N LEU A 65 -8.83 6.01 8.41
CA LEU A 65 -10.11 5.58 7.84
C LEU A 65 -11.11 5.25 8.94
N ALA A 66 -12.37 5.67 8.75
CA ALA A 66 -13.47 5.35 9.65
C ALA A 66 -13.68 3.82 9.77
N SER A 67 -13.52 3.10 8.66
CA SER A 67 -13.43 1.64 8.63
C SER A 67 -12.01 1.24 8.19
N PRO A 68 -11.19 0.64 9.07
CA PRO A 68 -9.81 0.28 8.73
C PRO A 68 -9.74 -0.73 7.58
N VAL A 69 -8.94 -0.42 6.57
CA VAL A 69 -8.58 -1.35 5.50
C VAL A 69 -7.20 -1.92 5.80
N THR A 70 -7.09 -3.24 5.86
CA THR A 70 -5.83 -3.92 6.18
C THR A 70 -5.38 -4.80 5.02
N ARG A 71 -4.07 -4.84 4.81
CA ARG A 71 -3.42 -5.77 3.87
C ARG A 71 -2.54 -6.73 4.64
N LYS A 72 -2.49 -7.98 4.18
CA LYS A 72 -1.60 -8.99 4.76
C LYS A 72 -0.37 -9.14 3.89
N VAL A 73 0.81 -9.06 4.50
CA VAL A 73 2.10 -9.27 3.84
C VAL A 73 2.64 -10.61 4.29
N TYR A 74 3.03 -11.45 3.33
CA TYR A 74 3.53 -12.79 3.60
C TYR A 74 4.92 -12.97 2.99
N ALA A 75 5.81 -13.63 3.73
CA ALA A 75 7.04 -14.19 3.16
C ALA A 75 6.77 -15.64 2.75
N LEU A 76 6.99 -15.95 1.48
CA LEU A 76 6.78 -17.30 0.92
C LEU A 76 8.13 -17.94 0.60
N THR A 77 8.27 -19.22 0.94
CA THR A 77 9.46 -20.01 0.58
C THR A 77 9.03 -21.33 -0.03
N ARG A 78 9.89 -21.89 -0.89
CA ARG A 78 9.67 -23.22 -1.46
C ARG A 78 9.66 -24.25 -0.33
N ARG A 79 8.77 -25.24 -0.42
CA ARG A 79 8.72 -26.34 0.54
C ARG A 79 10.11 -26.98 0.70
N GLY A 80 10.57 -27.09 1.94
CA GLY A 80 11.89 -27.63 2.30
C GLY A 80 13.04 -26.62 2.36
N THR A 81 12.90 -25.41 1.80
CA THR A 81 14.01 -24.42 1.80
C THR A 81 14.02 -23.52 3.03
N ALA A 82 12.91 -23.41 3.77
CA ALA A 82 12.81 -22.60 4.99
C ALA A 82 13.82 -22.98 6.09
N ARG A 83 14.35 -24.21 6.07
CA ARG A 83 15.36 -24.69 7.03
C ARG A 83 16.79 -24.28 6.67
N ARG A 84 17.03 -23.80 5.45
CA ARG A 84 18.39 -23.37 5.07
C ARG A 84 18.80 -22.16 5.93
N PRO A 85 20.04 -22.11 6.44
CA PRO A 85 20.45 -21.06 7.38
C PRO A 85 20.31 -19.63 6.81
N ASP A 86 20.65 -19.44 5.54
CA ASP A 86 20.50 -18.19 4.79
C ASP A 86 19.05 -17.72 4.73
N VAL A 87 18.13 -18.60 4.32
CA VAL A 87 16.70 -18.31 4.24
C VAL A 87 16.10 -18.05 5.62
N ARG A 88 16.45 -18.87 6.62
CA ARG A 88 15.96 -18.71 7.99
C ARG A 88 16.39 -17.37 8.60
N ALA A 89 17.63 -16.95 8.34
CA ALA A 89 18.14 -15.66 8.81
C ALA A 89 17.29 -14.50 8.28
N VAL A 90 16.97 -14.49 6.98
CA VAL A 90 16.11 -13.46 6.37
C VAL A 90 14.70 -13.51 6.93
N LEU A 91 14.07 -14.68 7.00
CA LEU A 91 12.71 -14.83 7.56
C LEU A 91 12.62 -14.33 9.00
N THR A 92 13.65 -14.60 9.81
CA THR A 92 13.71 -14.12 11.20
C THR A 92 13.73 -12.59 11.26
N ARG A 93 14.40 -11.92 10.30
CA ARG A 93 14.44 -10.45 10.21
C ARG A 93 13.15 -9.85 9.66
N LEU A 94 12.39 -10.58 8.85
CA LEU A 94 11.11 -10.12 8.31
C LEU A 94 9.94 -10.31 9.28
N CYS A 95 10.06 -11.22 10.25
CA CYS A 95 9.02 -11.51 11.25
C CYS A 95 9.24 -10.83 12.61
N ALA A 96 10.37 -10.11 12.79
CA ALA A 96 10.67 -9.31 13.97
C ALA A 96 10.14 -7.88 13.78
#